data_AF-A0A7R8WWK9-F1
#
_entry.id   AF-A0A7R8WWK9-F1
#
_cell.length_a   1.000
_cell.length_b   1.000
_cell.length_c   1.000
_cell.angle_alpha   90.00
_cell.angle_beta   90.00
_cell.angle_gamma   90.00
#
_symmetry.space_group_name_H-M   'P 1'
#
loop_
_entity.id
_entity.type
_entity.pdbx_description
1 polymer ?
#
loop_
_entity_poly.entity_id
_entity_poly.type
_entity_poly.pdbx_seq_one_letter_code
_entity_poly.pdbx_strand_id
1 'polypeptide(L)' 'WIWIGGRESPDQEGVFLWSSSGEPIDITNFVNGYPMDTPMKSSIALDCQGQHRWVNDNPEETHAFICEVDLASAARP' A
#
# COMPACT_ATOMS: atom_id res chain seq x y z
N TRP A 1 11.83 3.41 2.65
CA TRP A 1 10.45 3.15 2.25
C TRP A 1 9.52 3.65 3.34
N ILE A 2 8.30 4.06 3.00
CA ILE A 2 7.27 4.42 3.98
C ILE A 2 6.02 3.64 3.65
N TRP A 3 5.49 2.86 4.58
CA TRP A 3 4.27 2.10 4.38
C TRP A 3 3.07 3.00 4.13
N ILE A 4 2.26 2.60 3.16
CA ILE A 4 0.93 3.14 2.91
C ILE A 4 -0.09 2.01 2.99
N GLY A 5 -1.38 2.34 3.03
CA GLY A 5 -2.43 1.35 3.27
C GLY A 5 -2.65 0.31 2.17
N GLY A 6 -1.91 0.34 1.06
CA GLY A 6 -2.09 -0.62 -0.04
C GLY A 6 -1.53 -2.00 0.32
N ARG A 7 -2.30 -3.06 0.06
CA ARG A 7 -1.87 -4.44 0.24
C ARG A 7 -2.46 -5.34 -0.84
N GLU A 8 -1.82 -6.45 -1.13
CA GLU A 8 -2.37 -7.46 -2.02
C GLU A 8 -3.59 -8.14 -1.36
N SER A 9 -4.54 -8.52 -2.20
CA SER A 9 -5.71 -9.30 -1.80
C SER A 9 -5.29 -10.71 -1.41
N PRO A 10 -5.73 -11.24 -0.25
CA PRO A 10 -5.42 -12.59 0.16
C PRO A 10 -6.09 -13.65 -0.73
N ASP A 11 -7.15 -13.26 -1.44
CA ASP A 11 -7.99 -14.17 -2.22
C ASP A 11 -7.70 -14.08 -3.73
N GLN A 12 -6.91 -13.08 -4.17
CA GLN A 12 -6.65 -12.85 -5.60
C GLN A 12 -5.30 -12.17 -5.83
N GLU A 13 -4.35 -12.92 -6.38
CA GLU A 13 -3.03 -12.43 -6.80
C GLU A 13 -3.15 -11.30 -7.84
N GLY A 14 -2.29 -10.28 -7.71
CA GLY A 14 -2.25 -9.12 -8.59
C GLY A 14 -3.34 -8.07 -8.33
N VAL A 15 -4.28 -8.33 -7.42
CA VAL A 15 -5.27 -7.34 -6.98
C VAL A 15 -4.80 -6.69 -5.69
N PHE A 16 -4.69 -5.36 -5.69
CA PHE A 16 -4.35 -4.59 -4.50
C PHE A 16 -5.59 -3.89 -3.95
N LEU A 17 -5.68 -3.85 -2.63
CA LEU A 17 -6.76 -3.26 -1.85
C LEU A 17 -6.23 -2.16 -0.94
N TRP A 18 -7.04 -1.14 -0.69
CA TRP A 18 -6.79 -0.20 0.40
C TRP A 18 -7.17 -0.84 1.73
N SER A 19 -6.28 -0.81 2.71
CA SER A 19 -6.52 -1.41 4.03
C SER A 19 -7.58 -0.66 4.84
N SER A 20 -7.81 0.64 4.56
CA SER A 20 -8.80 1.46 5.26
C SER A 20 -10.25 1.08 4.88
N SER A 21 -10.50 0.75 3.62
CA SER A 21 -11.84 0.46 3.10
C SER A 21 -12.06 -0.99 2.68
N GLY A 22 -10.99 -1.72 2.34
CA GLY A 22 -11.06 -3.02 1.68
C GLY A 22 -11.35 -2.92 0.17
N GLU A 23 -11.52 -1.72 -0.37
CA GLU A 23 -11.83 -1.51 -1.79
C GLU A 23 -10.58 -1.71 -2.67
N PRO A 24 -10.75 -2.18 -3.92
CA PRO A 24 -9.67 -2.24 -4.89
C PRO A 24 -9.03 -0.88 -5.14
N ILE A 25 -7.71 -0.89 -5.30
CA ILE A 25 -6.96 0.29 -5.74
C ILE A 25 -7.29 0.57 -7.20
N ASP A 26 -7.84 1.75 -7.49
CA ASP A 26 -8.27 2.21 -8.81
C ASP A 26 -7.29 3.21 -9.46
N ILE A 27 -6.36 3.76 -8.68
CA ILE A 27 -5.28 4.64 -9.13
C ILE A 27 -3.95 3.95 -8.90
N THR A 28 -3.06 3.97 -9.89
CA THR A 28 -1.71 3.40 -9.75
C THR A 28 -0.64 4.47 -9.91
N ASN A 29 0.42 4.38 -9.09
CA ASN A 29 1.59 5.25 -9.18
C ASN A 29 2.90 4.47 -8.93
N PHE A 30 2.98 3.24 -9.45
CA PHE A 30 4.14 2.38 -9.24
C PHE A 30 5.40 2.93 -9.93
N VAL A 31 6.54 2.64 -9.33
CA VAL A 31 7.84 2.74 -10.01
C VAL A 31 7.84 1.75 -11.20
N ASN A 32 8.55 2.09 -12.28
CA ASN A 32 8.65 1.18 -13.43
C ASN A 32 9.24 -0.17 -12.99
N GLY A 33 8.58 -1.26 -13.35
CA GLY A 33 8.95 -2.61 -12.92
C GLY A 33 8.29 -3.07 -11.61
N TYR A 34 7.40 -2.24 -11.05
CA TYR A 34 6.54 -2.60 -9.91
C TYR A 34 5.05 -2.61 -10.31
N PRO A 35 4.19 -3.35 -9.59
CA PRO A 35 4.57 -4.32 -8.54
C PRO A 35 5.40 -5.48 -9.11
N MET A 36 6.32 -5.99 -8.29
CA MET A 36 7.08 -7.19 -8.60
C MET A 36 6.21 -8.41 -8.33
N ASP A 37 6.15 -9.31 -9.30
CA ASP A 37 5.45 -10.58 -9.21
C ASP A 37 6.25 -11.57 -8.34
N THR A 38 6.06 -11.50 -7.02
CA THR A 38 6.71 -12.41 -6.07
C THR A 38 5.86 -12.56 -4.81
N PRO A 39 5.71 -13.80 -4.30
CA PRO A 39 4.82 -14.11 -3.17
C PRO A 39 5.25 -13.45 -1.85
N MET A 40 6.47 -12.91 -1.77
CA MET A 40 6.98 -12.24 -0.58
C MET A 40 6.63 -10.75 -0.53
N LYS A 41 6.08 -10.15 -1.57
CA LYS A 41 5.88 -8.69 -1.64
C LYS A 41 4.41 -8.32 -1.80
N SER A 42 3.70 -8.28 -0.67
CA SER A 42 2.25 -8.07 -0.64
C SER A 42 1.82 -6.76 0.02
N SER A 43 2.73 -5.86 0.41
CA SER A 43 2.40 -4.54 0.98
C SER A 43 3.00 -3.40 0.17
N ILE A 44 2.28 -2.29 0.03
CA ILE A 44 2.72 -1.14 -0.77
C ILE A 44 3.43 -0.10 0.10
N ALA A 45 4.59 0.35 -0.37
CA ALA A 45 5.35 1.44 0.24
C ALA A 45 5.66 2.56 -0.76
N LEU A 46 5.87 3.76 -0.23
CA LEU A 46 6.42 4.89 -0.96
C LEU A 46 7.94 4.79 -1.09
N ASP A 47 8.41 4.93 -2.32
CA ASP A 47 9.81 5.19 -2.67
C ASP A 47 10.14 6.68 -2.44
N CYS A 48 10.69 7.00 -1.27
CA CYS A 48 11.11 8.37 -0.98
C CYS A 48 12.31 8.82 -1.84
N GLN A 49 13.02 7.91 -2.49
CA GLN A 49 14.10 8.24 -3.43
C GLN A 49 13.58 8.33 -4.88
N GLY A 50 12.57 7.53 -5.21
CA GLY A 50 11.91 7.44 -6.52
C GLY A 50 10.75 8.41 -6.74
N GLN A 51 10.86 9.65 -6.25
CA GLN A 51 9.83 10.71 -6.39
C GLN A 51 8.48 10.39 -5.74
N HIS A 52 8.47 9.62 -4.64
CA HIS A 52 7.26 9.22 -3.92
C HIS A 52 6.29 8.35 -4.74
N ARG A 53 6.85 7.55 -5.65
CA ARG A 53 6.12 6.48 -6.36
C ARG A 53 6.04 5.21 -5.51
N TRP A 54 5.24 4.26 -5.94
CA TRP A 54 4.92 3.06 -5.16
C TRP A 54 5.80 1.88 -5.53
N VAL A 55 6.07 1.03 -4.55
CA VAL A 55 6.61 -0.32 -4.71
C VAL A 55 5.80 -1.30 -3.87
N ASN A 56 5.80 -2.58 -4.21
CA ASN A 56 5.43 -3.63 -3.26
C ASN A 56 6.69 -4.16 -2.56
N ASP A 57 6.53 -4.48 -1.27
CA ASP A 57 7.60 -4.97 -0.43
C ASP A 57 7.10 -5.98 0.61
N ASN A 58 8.04 -6.63 1.30
CA ASN A 58 7.74 -7.65 2.29
C ASN A 58 7.04 -7.05 3.52
N PRO A 59 5.79 -7.48 3.85
CA PRO A 59 5.06 -6.97 5.01
C PRO A 59 5.77 -7.20 6.36
N GLU A 60 6.71 -8.15 6.43
CA GLU A 60 7.47 -8.44 7.65
C GLU A 60 8.58 -7.41 7.93
N GLU A 61 8.89 -6.54 6.95
CA GLU A 61 9.91 -5.51 7.11
C GLU A 61 9.40 -4.34 7.99
N THR A 62 10.30 -3.77 8.78
CA THR A 62 9.99 -2.62 9.64
C THR A 62 10.26 -1.31 8.90
N HIS A 63 9.20 -0.55 8.63
CA HIS A 63 9.30 0.81 8.06
C HIS A 63 8.42 1.80 8.83
N ALA A 64 8.72 3.10 8.68
CA ALA A 64 7.79 4.15 9.05
C ALA A 64 6.52 4.07 8.18
N PHE A 65 5.39 4.64 8.64
CA PHE A 65 4.11 4.54 7.95
C PHE A 65 3.33 5.86 7.97
N ILE A 66 2.42 6.02 7.01
CA ILE A 66 1.45 7.12 6.95
C ILE A 66 0.07 6.58 7.32
N CYS A 67 -0.58 7.22 8.29
CA CYS A 67 -1.99 6.97 8.59
C CYS A 67 -2.90 7.91 7.81
N GLU A 68 -3.99 7.36 7.31
CA GLU A 68 -5.17 8.12 6.91
C GLU A 68 -6.14 8.17 8.10
N VAL A 69 -6.73 9.34 8.35
CA VAL A 69 -7.78 9.50 9.37
C VAL A 69 -8.99 10.10 8.68
N ASP A 70 -10.11 9.38 8.71
CA ASP A 70 -11.37 9.95 8.29
C ASP A 70 -11.90 10.89 9.38
N LEU A 71 -11.92 12.18 9.05
CA LEU A 71 -12.35 13.24 9.97
C LEU A 71 -13.84 13.15 10.32
N ALA A 72 -14.67 12.48 9.50
CA ALA A 72 -16.08 12.26 9.80
C ALA A 72 -16.28 11.20 10.89
N SER A 73 -15.42 10.18 10.96
CA SER A 73 -15.43 9.16 12.00
C SER A 73 -14.64 9.57 13.25
N ALA A 74 -13.67 10.47 13.14
CA ALA A 74 -12.93 11.04 14.28
C ALA A 74 -13.75 12.04 15.14
N ALA A 75 -14.91 12.50 14.64
CA ALA A 75 -15.79 13.43 15.34
C ALA A 75 -16.88 12.75 16.20
N ARG A 76 -16.95 11.41 16.23
CA ARG A 76 -17.84 10.67 17.13
C ARG A 76 -17.16 10.49 18.50
N PRO A 77 -17.72 11.07 19.58
CA PRO A 77 -17.13 10.98 20.93
C PRO A 77 -17.18 9.56 21.49
#